data_AF-A0A8K0P5J4-F1
#
_entry.id   AF-A0A8K0P5J4-F1
#
_cell.length_a   1.000
_cell.length_b   1.000
_cell.length_c   1.000
_cell.angle_alpha   90.00
_cell.angle_beta   90.00
_cell.angle_gamma   90.00
#
_symmetry.space_group_name_H-M   'P 1'
#
loop_
_entity.id
_entity.type
_entity.pdbx_description
1 polymer ?
#
loop_
_entity_poly.entity_id
_entity_poly.type
_entity_poly.pdbx_seq_one_letter_code
_entity_poly.pdbx_strand_id
1 'polypeptide(L)'
;MSFTNTSPLLSPTRCKEAALGTNPIAVAARSNEGSFVLDMATTAVALGKIELQQRKNEPLPLGWAQDKQGQLTTNPNSALEAYCLSPLGGAEETSGYKGTGLALMVELFCGILSG
;
A
#
# COMPACT_ATOMS: atom_id res chain seq x y z
N MET A 1 12.12 -1.02 -15.58
CA MET A 1 11.52 -0.67 -14.28
C MET A 1 10.57 0.48 -14.52
N SER A 2 9.41 0.48 -13.87
CA SER A 2 8.37 1.51 -14.02
C SER A 2 7.68 1.77 -12.69
N PHE A 3 7.10 2.96 -12.57
CA PHE A 3 6.46 3.49 -11.36
C PHE A 3 5.23 4.30 -11.76
N THR A 4 4.26 4.42 -10.86
CA THR A 4 3.14 5.38 -10.97
C THR A 4 2.68 5.77 -9.57
N ASN A 5 2.31 7.03 -9.37
CA ASN A 5 1.65 7.48 -8.15
C ASN A 5 0.12 7.42 -8.31
N THR A 6 -0.61 7.36 -7.20
CA THR A 6 -2.08 7.32 -7.19
C THR A 6 -2.65 8.31 -6.18
N SER A 7 -3.98 8.46 -6.16
CA SER A 7 -4.65 9.22 -5.09
C SER A 7 -4.26 8.70 -3.69
N PRO A 8 -4.24 9.56 -2.66
CA PRO A 8 -3.85 9.19 -1.31
C PRO A 8 -4.71 8.06 -0.73
N LEU A 9 -4.06 6.97 -0.36
CA LEU A 9 -4.67 5.78 0.25
C LEU A 9 -3.77 5.12 1.30
N LEU A 10 -2.44 5.30 1.21
CA LEU A 10 -1.47 4.80 2.17
C LEU A 10 -1.31 5.81 3.32
N SER A 11 -1.42 5.34 4.56
CA SER A 11 -0.98 6.11 5.73
C SER A 11 0.49 5.83 6.03
N PRO A 12 1.37 6.86 6.02
CA PRO A 12 2.77 6.69 6.37
C PRO A 12 2.95 6.10 7.77
N THR A 13 4.07 5.44 8.01
CA THR A 13 4.38 4.88 9.33
C THR A 13 4.32 5.96 10.41
N ARG A 14 3.62 5.70 11.52
CA ARG A 14 3.28 6.65 12.61
C ARG A 14 2.28 7.76 12.26
N CYS A 15 1.64 7.70 11.10
CA CYS A 15 0.53 8.57 10.73
C CYS A 15 -0.82 7.85 10.90
N LYS A 16 -1.88 8.65 11.02
CA LYS A 16 -3.28 8.21 11.07
C LYS A 16 -4.08 8.60 9.81
N GLU A 17 -3.50 9.47 8.98
CA GLU A 17 -4.13 10.01 7.77
C GLU A 17 -3.41 9.46 6.54
N ALA A 18 -4.17 9.20 5.48
CA ALA A 18 -3.60 8.83 4.20
C ALA A 18 -2.93 10.05 3.55
N ALA A 19 -1.70 9.88 3.07
CA ALA A 19 -0.93 10.96 2.46
C ALA A 19 -0.23 10.55 1.16
N LEU A 20 -0.05 9.24 0.94
CA LEU A 20 0.63 8.70 -0.24
C LEU A 20 -0.30 7.75 -1.00
N GLY A 21 -0.07 7.55 -2.29
CA GLY A 21 -0.80 6.55 -3.04
C GLY A 21 -0.37 5.12 -2.71
N THR A 22 -0.99 4.15 -3.40
CA THR A 22 -0.54 2.74 -3.38
C THR A 22 0.80 2.56 -4.09
N ASN A 23 1.17 3.54 -4.92
CA ASN A 23 2.51 3.80 -5.46
C ASN A 23 3.26 2.52 -5.87
N PRO A 24 2.76 1.76 -6.86
CA PRO A 24 3.36 0.50 -7.25
C PRO A 24 4.72 0.65 -7.94
N ILE A 25 5.51 -0.42 -7.82
CA ILE A 25 6.83 -0.58 -8.43
C ILE A 25 6.82 -1.85 -9.29
N ALA A 26 7.16 -1.70 -10.57
CA ALA A 26 7.29 -2.81 -11.49
C ALA A 26 8.74 -2.96 -11.99
N VAL A 27 9.28 -4.18 -11.91
CA VAL A 27 10.63 -4.54 -12.38
C VAL A 27 10.55 -5.81 -13.20
N ALA A 28 11.05 -5.76 -14.43
CA ALA A 28 11.18 -6.94 -15.27
C ALA A 28 12.64 -7.11 -15.72
N ALA A 29 13.12 -8.33 -15.74
CA ALA A 29 14.45 -8.70 -16.23
C ALA A 29 14.37 -10.00 -17.04
N ARG A 30 15.02 -10.01 -18.21
CA ARG A 30 15.08 -11.18 -19.09
C ARG A 30 16.00 -12.25 -18.49
N SER A 31 15.61 -13.52 -18.59
CA SER A 31 16.45 -14.68 -18.33
C SER A 31 16.41 -15.64 -19.54
N ASN A 32 17.34 -16.61 -19.55
CA ASN A 32 17.37 -17.65 -20.58
C ASN A 32 16.22 -18.66 -20.41
N GLU A 33 15.78 -18.90 -19.16
CA GLU A 33 14.71 -19.86 -18.84
C GLU A 33 13.36 -19.20 -18.54
N GLY A 34 13.22 -17.89 -18.80
CA GLY A 34 12.00 -17.13 -18.53
C GLY A 34 12.26 -15.64 -18.35
N SER A 35 11.34 -14.92 -17.72
CA SER A 35 11.54 -13.52 -17.33
C SER A 35 11.17 -13.36 -15.86
N PHE A 36 12.00 -12.65 -15.10
CA PHE A 36 11.61 -12.16 -13.79
C PHE A 36 10.66 -10.97 -13.99
N VAL A 37 9.52 -10.99 -13.30
CA VAL A 37 8.56 -9.88 -13.27
C VAL A 37 8.08 -9.69 -11.84
N LEU A 38 8.42 -8.54 -11.26
CA LEU A 38 7.86 -8.04 -10.02
C LEU A 38 6.88 -6.93 -10.36
N ASP A 39 5.67 -7.02 -9.83
CA ASP A 39 4.66 -5.95 -9.86
C ASP A 39 3.97 -5.94 -8.49
N MET A 40 4.25 -4.89 -7.70
CA MET A 40 3.76 -4.79 -6.33
C MET A 40 3.42 -3.36 -5.97
N ALA A 41 2.33 -3.18 -5.23
CA ALA A 41 2.06 -1.95 -4.50
C ALA A 41 3.09 -1.75 -3.36
N THR A 42 3.24 -0.53 -2.90
CA THR A 42 4.03 -0.20 -1.70
C THR A 42 3.19 -0.20 -0.42
N THR A 43 1.90 -0.52 -0.52
CA THR A 43 1.00 -0.87 0.59
C THR A 43 1.09 -2.36 0.94
N ALA A 44 0.69 -2.72 2.16
CA ALA A 44 0.58 -4.11 2.61
C ALA A 44 -0.43 -4.91 1.78
N VAL A 45 -1.46 -4.25 1.26
CA VAL A 45 -2.50 -4.85 0.44
C VAL A 45 -3.05 -3.85 -0.59
N ALA A 46 -3.59 -4.35 -1.70
CA ALA A 46 -4.37 -3.56 -2.66
C ALA A 46 -5.78 -3.31 -2.12
N LEU A 47 -6.34 -2.11 -2.37
CA LEU A 47 -7.69 -1.73 -1.95
C LEU A 47 -8.77 -2.73 -2.43
N GLY A 48 -8.67 -3.21 -3.68
CA GLY A 48 -9.63 -4.18 -4.21
C GLY A 48 -9.69 -5.51 -3.46
N LYS A 49 -8.63 -5.91 -2.73
CA LYS A 49 -8.68 -7.08 -1.85
C LYS A 49 -9.48 -6.79 -0.57
N ILE A 50 -9.47 -5.56 -0.06
CA ILE A 50 -10.33 -5.15 1.06
C ILE A 50 -11.80 -5.15 0.63
N GLU A 51 -12.10 -4.58 -0.54
CA GLU A 51 -13.45 -4.61 -1.12
C GLU A 51 -13.95 -6.05 -1.34
N LEU A 52 -13.06 -6.96 -1.75
CA LEU A 52 -13.40 -8.37 -1.89
C LEU A 52 -13.75 -9.01 -0.53
N GLN A 53 -12.97 -8.76 0.53
CA GLN A 53 -13.28 -9.26 1.87
C GLN A 53 -14.60 -8.67 2.40
N GLN A 54 -14.88 -7.39 2.14
CA GLN A 54 -16.18 -6.78 2.46
C GLN A 54 -17.33 -7.54 1.79
N ARG A 55 -17.24 -7.81 0.47
CA ARG A 55 -18.27 -8.54 -0.28
C ARG A 55 -18.46 -9.97 0.22
N LYS A 56 -17.39 -10.60 0.72
CA LYS A 56 -17.44 -11.94 1.33
C LYS A 56 -17.90 -11.94 2.78
N ASN A 57 -18.05 -10.77 3.42
CA ASN A 57 -18.24 -10.63 4.86
C ASN A 57 -17.16 -11.35 5.68
N GLU A 58 -15.93 -11.34 5.19
CA GLU A 58 -14.77 -11.94 5.86
C GLU A 58 -13.91 -10.85 6.53
N PRO A 59 -13.27 -11.14 7.68
CA PRO A 59 -12.35 -10.21 8.30
C PRO A 59 -11.09 -10.00 7.44
N LEU A 60 -10.47 -8.83 7.59
CA LEU A 60 -9.14 -8.55 7.05
C LEU A 60 -8.07 -9.16 7.95
N PRO A 61 -6.95 -9.65 7.38
CA PRO A 61 -5.73 -9.85 8.14
C PRO A 61 -5.29 -8.55 8.83
N LEU A 62 -4.82 -8.67 10.07
CA LEU A 62 -4.29 -7.52 10.81
C LEU A 62 -3.07 -6.92 10.08
N GLY A 63 -2.98 -5.59 10.05
CA GLY A 63 -1.89 -4.89 9.37
C GLY A 63 -2.15 -4.54 7.90
N TRP A 64 -3.36 -4.80 7.38
CA TRP A 64 -3.76 -4.37 6.04
C TRP A 64 -4.19 -2.89 6.00
N ALA A 65 -4.93 -2.45 7.01
CA ALA A 65 -5.53 -1.12 7.05
C ALA A 65 -5.73 -0.62 8.48
N GLN A 66 -5.94 0.68 8.60
CA GLN A 66 -6.33 1.38 9.81
C GLN A 66 -7.78 1.87 9.72
N ASP A 67 -8.42 2.06 10.87
CA ASP A 67 -9.68 2.79 10.99
C ASP A 67 -9.46 4.32 11.05
N LYS A 68 -10.54 5.09 11.22
CA LYS A 68 -10.51 6.56 11.31
C LYS A 68 -9.75 7.09 12.53
N GLN A 69 -9.48 6.25 13.51
CA GLN A 69 -8.73 6.58 14.71
C GLN A 69 -7.24 6.24 14.57
N GLY A 70 -6.83 5.72 13.40
CA GLY A 70 -5.46 5.28 13.13
C GLY A 70 -5.12 3.94 13.77
N GLN A 71 -6.12 3.19 14.27
CA GLN A 71 -5.90 1.87 14.85
C GLN A 71 -6.01 0.80 13.78
N LEU A 72 -5.14 -0.23 13.86
CA LEU A 72 -5.23 -1.36 12.93
C LEU A 72 -6.59 -2.05 13.06
N THR A 73 -7.22 -2.34 11.93
CA THR A 73 -8.55 -2.93 11.90
C THR A 73 -8.58 -4.21 11.09
N THR A 74 -9.40 -5.16 11.55
CA THR A 74 -9.77 -6.37 10.80
C THR A 74 -11.17 -6.24 10.19
N ASN A 75 -11.86 -5.12 10.41
CA ASN A 75 -13.19 -4.89 9.86
C ASN A 75 -13.08 -4.23 8.47
N PRO A 76 -13.54 -4.87 7.39
CA PRO A 76 -13.44 -4.31 6.05
C PRO A 76 -14.22 -3.00 5.87
N ASN A 77 -15.37 -2.83 6.56
CA ASN A 77 -16.14 -1.59 6.48
C ASN A 77 -15.38 -0.43 7.13
N SER A 78 -14.82 -0.64 8.33
CA SER A 78 -14.02 0.38 9.02
C SER A 78 -12.80 0.80 8.19
N ALA A 79 -12.15 -0.16 7.53
CA ALA A 79 -11.03 0.12 6.63
C ALA A 79 -11.44 0.96 5.41
N LEU A 80 -12.55 0.61 4.76
CA LEU A 80 -13.08 1.33 3.58
C LEU A 80 -13.64 2.70 3.93
N GLU A 81 -14.12 2.91 5.16
CA GLU A 81 -14.52 4.22 5.63
C GLU A 81 -13.33 5.15 5.90
N ALA A 82 -12.18 4.58 6.30
CA ALA A 82 -10.98 5.34 6.62
C ALA A 82 -10.11 5.61 5.38
N TYR A 83 -10.16 4.72 4.38
CA TYR A 83 -9.26 4.73 3.21
C TYR A 83 -7.77 4.84 3.59
N CYS A 84 -7.38 4.23 4.72
CA CYS A 84 -6.03 4.27 5.27
C CYS A 84 -5.39 2.88 5.24
N LEU A 85 -4.74 2.56 4.12
CA LEU A 85 -3.96 1.34 3.94
C LEU A 85 -2.63 1.44 4.70
N SER A 86 -2.22 0.32 5.28
CA SER A 86 -0.90 0.22 5.90
C SER A 86 0.20 0.10 4.83
N PRO A 87 1.42 0.61 5.10
CA PRO A 87 2.55 0.43 4.19
C PRO A 87 2.99 -1.03 4.13
N LEU A 88 3.73 -1.41 3.08
CA LEU A 88 4.41 -2.70 3.02
C LEU A 88 5.33 -2.84 4.25
N GLY A 89 5.18 -3.95 4.97
CA GLY A 89 5.80 -4.12 6.29
C GLY A 89 4.92 -3.70 7.46
N GLY A 90 3.68 -3.26 7.24
CA GLY A 90 2.68 -3.06 8.29
C GLY A 90 3.02 -1.94 9.28
N ALA A 91 3.03 -2.28 10.58
CA ALA A 91 3.40 -1.36 11.65
C ALA A 91 4.92 -1.14 11.73
N GLU A 92 5.37 -0.27 12.64
CA GLU A 92 6.80 0.02 12.80
C GLU A 92 7.59 -1.23 13.22
N GLU A 93 7.04 -2.03 14.12
CA GLU A 93 7.64 -3.26 14.64
C GLU A 93 7.88 -4.29 13.53
N THR A 94 7.07 -4.25 12.48
CA THR A 94 7.17 -5.13 11.29
C THR A 94 7.87 -4.45 10.11
N SER A 95 8.55 -3.31 10.35
CA SER A 95 9.30 -2.52 9.37
C SER A 95 8.46 -1.78 8.31
N GLY A 96 7.26 -1.31 8.66
CA GLY A 96 6.39 -0.52 7.78
C GLY A 96 7.04 0.73 7.18
N TYR A 97 8.03 1.31 7.88
CA TYR A 97 8.78 2.47 7.40
C TYR A 97 9.52 2.20 6.08
N LYS A 98 9.83 0.93 5.77
CA LYS A 98 10.41 0.54 4.48
C LYS A 98 9.41 0.70 3.34
N GLY A 99 8.16 0.25 3.53
CA GLY A 99 7.07 0.46 2.57
C GLY A 99 6.74 1.94 2.39
N THR A 100 6.71 2.70 3.48
CA THR A 100 6.57 4.17 3.42
C THR A 100 7.70 4.81 2.60
N GLY A 101 8.95 4.40 2.81
CA GLY A 101 10.10 4.91 2.05
C GLY A 101 10.01 4.60 0.55
N LEU A 102 9.57 3.39 0.19
CA LEU A 102 9.34 3.00 -1.21
C LEU A 102 8.19 3.83 -1.84
N ALA A 103 7.09 4.04 -1.10
CA ALA A 103 5.97 4.85 -1.57
C ALA A 103 6.41 6.32 -1.83
N LEU A 104 7.21 6.89 -0.93
CA LEU A 104 7.79 8.24 -1.10
C LEU A 104 8.72 8.30 -2.31
N MET A 105 9.58 7.31 -2.51
CA MET A 105 10.47 7.25 -3.68
C MET A 105 9.68 7.32 -4.99
N VAL A 106 8.58 6.56 -5.08
CA VAL A 106 7.68 6.61 -6.25
C VAL A 106 7.05 7.99 -6.39
N GLU A 107 6.60 8.61 -5.30
CA GLU A 107 6.05 9.97 -5.32
C GLU A 107 7.06 11.01 -5.84
N LEU A 108 8.34 10.89 -5.45
CA LEU A 108 9.40 11.75 -5.95
C LEU A 108 9.60 11.59 -7.47
N PHE A 109 9.56 10.37 -7.99
CA PHE A 109 9.75 10.11 -9.42
C PHE A 109 8.54 10.45 -10.29
N CYS A 110 7.33 10.20 -9.81
CA CYS A 110 6.11 10.35 -10.58
C CYS A 110 5.33 11.64 -10.32
N GLY A 111 5.46 12.22 -9.12
CA GLY A 111 4.79 13.45 -8.75
C GLY A 111 5.69 14.67 -8.90
N ILE A 112 6.95 14.57 -8.47
CA ILE A 112 7.86 15.74 -8.44
C ILE A 112 8.71 15.82 -9.71
N LEU A 113 9.36 14.73 -10.10
CA LEU A 113 10.34 14.77 -11.21
C LEU A 113 9.68 14.97 -12.58
N SER A 114 8.47 14.47 -12.79
CA SER A 114 7.76 14.62 -14.07
C SER A 114 7.07 15.97 -14.26
N GLY A 115 6.78 16.70 -13.16
CA GLY A 115 6.02 17.96 -13.16
C GLY A 115 4.54 17.77 -12.93
#